data_AF-A0A1I5LX19-F1
#
_entry.id   AF-A0A1I5LX19-F1
#
_cell.length_a   1.000
_cell.length_b   1.000
_cell.length_c   1.000
_cell.angle_alpha   90.00
_cell.angle_beta   90.00
_cell.angle_gamma   90.00
#
_symmetry.space_group_name_H-M   'P 1'
#
loop_
_entity.id
_entity.type
_entity.pdbx_description
1 polymer ?
#
loop_
_entity_poly.entity_id
_entity_poly.type
_entity_poly.pdbx_seq_one_letter_code
_entity_poly.pdbx_strand_id
1 'polypeptide(L)'
;MASAFQSLARGTGRHFGGGRVRQTVVEMEHSYLFVTAAGQGACLALLTSADADMGMVAYAMNLLVKRVGAALSAAPRTAVGETSGDLREVHQ
;
A
#
# COMPACT_ATOMS: atom_id res chain seq x y z
N MET A 1 -5.17 9.81 -0.79
CA MET A 1 -4.77 9.98 0.62
C MET A 1 -4.07 8.75 1.22
N ALA A 2 -4.56 7.52 0.99
CA ALA A 2 -3.93 6.30 1.53
C ALA A 2 -2.40 6.20 1.26
N SER A 3 -1.97 6.52 0.04
CA SER A 3 -0.56 6.56 -0.36
C SER A 3 0.29 7.58 0.41
N ALA A 4 -0.29 8.73 0.78
CA ALA A 4 0.39 9.74 1.59
C ALA A 4 0.65 9.21 3.01
N PHE A 5 -0.39 8.67 3.66
CA PHE A 5 -0.25 8.02 4.97
C PHE A 5 0.73 6.85 4.94
N GLN A 6 0.67 6.01 3.91
CA GLN A 6 1.56 4.87 3.75
C GLN A 6 3.03 5.31 3.60
N SER A 7 3.29 6.40 2.87
CA SER A 7 4.64 6.95 2.70
C SER A 7 5.16 7.61 3.97
N LEU A 8 4.35 8.40 4.65
CA LEU A 8 4.69 8.98 5.96
C LEU A 8 4.99 7.88 6.97
N ALA A 9 4.11 6.90 7.12
CA ALA A 9 4.30 5.81 8.07
C ALA A 9 5.57 4.99 7.79
N ARG A 10 5.87 4.70 6.52
CA ARG A 10 7.15 4.08 6.13
C ARG A 10 8.35 4.94 6.53
N GLY A 11 8.27 6.26 6.35
CA GLY A 11 9.29 7.20 6.77
C GLY A 11 9.50 7.17 8.29
N THR A 12 8.41 7.27 9.06
CA THR A 12 8.41 7.20 10.53
C THR A 12 9.04 5.90 11.04
N GLY A 13 8.62 4.74 10.52
CA GLY A 13 9.17 3.45 10.94
C GLY A 13 10.68 3.32 10.71
N ARG A 14 11.21 3.91 9.63
CA ARG A 14 12.66 3.98 9.38
C ARG A 14 13.34 4.99 10.29
N HIS A 15 12.79 6.20 10.39
CA HIS A 15 13.41 7.32 11.11
C HIS A 15 13.53 7.04 12.60
N PHE A 16 12.52 6.41 13.20
CA PHE A 16 12.51 6.08 14.62
C PHE A 16 12.95 4.63 14.91
N GLY A 17 13.40 3.87 13.91
CA GLY A 17 13.83 2.47 14.10
C GLY A 17 12.71 1.51 14.54
N GLY A 18 11.44 1.89 14.39
CA GLY A 18 10.27 1.09 14.81
C GLY A 18 9.92 -0.09 13.89
N GLY A 19 10.69 -0.29 12.83
CA GLY A 19 10.52 -1.40 11.89
C GLY A 19 9.34 -1.21 10.93
N ARG A 20 8.81 -2.32 10.41
CA ARG A 20 7.77 -2.31 9.37
C ARG A 20 6.42 -1.93 9.98
N VAL A 21 5.86 -0.80 9.55
CA VAL A 21 4.52 -0.37 9.97
C VAL A 21 3.46 -1.38 9.54
N ARG A 22 2.62 -1.78 10.49
CA ARG A 22 1.51 -2.70 10.26
C ARG A 22 0.25 -2.00 9.78
N GLN A 23 0.00 -0.80 10.30
CA GLN A 23 -1.24 -0.04 10.10
C GLN A 23 -1.04 1.40 10.54
N THR A 24 -1.73 2.33 9.88
CA THR A 24 -2.00 3.68 10.36
C THR A 24 -3.45 3.76 10.79
N VAL A 25 -3.72 4.38 11.95
CA VAL A 25 -5.06 4.71 12.43
C VAL A 25 -5.12 6.22 12.63
N VAL A 26 -6.15 6.86 12.08
CA VAL A 26 -6.47 8.27 12.35
C VAL A 26 -7.84 8.29 13.00
N GLU A 27 -7.88 8.77 14.22
CA GLU A 27 -9.10 9.00 14.97
C GLU A 27 -9.55 10.45 14.77
N MET A 28 -10.83 10.62 14.46
CA MET A 28 -11.51 11.89 14.25
C MET A 28 -12.75 11.90 15.13
N GLU A 29 -13.33 13.08 15.36
CA GLU A 29 -14.47 13.28 16.26
C GLU A 29 -15.66 12.32 15.98
N HIS A 30 -15.87 11.96 14.72
CA HIS A 30 -17.00 11.13 14.31
C HIS A 30 -16.59 9.93 13.47
N SER A 31 -15.29 9.64 13.34
CA SER A 31 -14.84 8.55 12.46
C SER A 31 -13.44 8.05 12.75
N TYR A 32 -13.16 6.85 12.24
CA TYR A 32 -11.83 6.26 12.21
C TYR A 32 -11.43 5.95 10.78
N LEU A 33 -10.21 6.32 10.40
CA LEU A 33 -9.57 5.92 9.15
C LEU A 33 -8.45 4.91 9.44
N PHE A 34 -8.59 3.71 8.89
CA PHE A 34 -7.56 2.67 8.91
C PHE A 34 -6.87 2.63 7.56
N VAL A 35 -5.54 2.65 7.54
CA VAL A 35 -4.74 2.45 6.33
C VAL A 35 -3.73 1.33 6.56
N THR A 36 -3.74 0.30 5.72
CA THR A 36 -2.83 -0.84 5.82
C THR A 36 -2.33 -1.30 4.46
N ALA A 37 -1.23 -2.06 4.46
CA ALA A 37 -0.74 -2.73 3.26
C ALA A 37 -1.71 -3.84 2.86
N ALA A 38 -2.07 -3.90 1.57
CA ALA A 38 -3.03 -4.87 1.05
C ALA A 38 -2.41 -5.78 -0.03
N GLY A 39 -1.10 -6.01 0.05
CA GLY A 39 -0.33 -6.71 -0.97
C GLY A 39 0.88 -5.91 -1.45
N GLN A 40 1.71 -6.50 -2.31
CA GLN A 40 2.85 -5.80 -2.90
C GLN A 40 2.35 -4.68 -3.82
N GLY A 41 2.78 -3.44 -3.56
CA GLY A 41 2.35 -2.27 -4.32
C GLY A 41 0.91 -1.79 -4.04
N ALA A 42 0.18 -2.43 -3.13
CA ALA A 42 -1.21 -2.09 -2.83
C ALA A 42 -1.42 -1.64 -1.37
N CYS A 43 -2.42 -0.77 -1.17
CA CYS A 43 -2.87 -0.36 0.15
C CYS A 43 -4.41 -0.34 0.21
N LEU A 44 -4.95 -0.64 1.38
CA LEU A 44 -6.37 -0.53 1.70
C LEU A 44 -6.56 0.63 2.66
N ALA A 45 -7.56 1.46 2.40
CA ALA A 45 -8.05 2.47 3.33
C ALA A 45 -9.52 2.20 3.64
N LEU A 46 -9.87 2.16 4.92
CA LEU A 46 -11.21 1.91 5.42
C LEU A 46 -11.61 3.07 6.34
N LEU A 47 -12.68 3.77 5.99
CA LEU A 47 -13.27 4.82 6.81
C LEU A 47 -14.53 4.26 7.47
N THR A 48 -14.67 4.43 8.77
CA THR A 48 -15.83 3.99 9.55
C THR A 48 -16.27 5.09 10.49
N SER A 49 -17.55 5.06 10.88
CA SER A 49 -18.08 5.96 11.89
C SER A 49 -17.54 5.60 13.29
N ALA A 50 -17.52 6.57 14.21
CA ALA A 50 -17.03 6.38 15.57
C ALA A 50 -17.90 5.43 16.43
N ASP A 51 -19.17 5.25 16.06
CA ASP A 51 -20.13 4.35 16.69
C ASP A 51 -20.15 2.93 16.07
N ALA A 52 -19.30 2.67 15.08
CA ALA A 52 -19.23 1.36 14.43
C ALA A 52 -18.69 0.28 15.38
N ASP A 53 -19.22 -0.94 15.25
CA ASP A 53 -18.68 -2.12 15.93
C ASP A 53 -17.25 -2.42 15.41
N MET A 54 -16.27 -2.12 16.25
CA MET A 54 -14.86 -2.29 15.94
C MET A 54 -14.45 -3.74 15.70
N GLY A 55 -15.15 -4.71 16.28
CA GLY A 55 -14.96 -6.13 16.00
C GLY A 55 -15.37 -6.47 14.56
N MET A 56 -16.51 -5.94 14.11
CA MET A 56 -16.96 -6.09 12.73
C MET A 56 -16.06 -5.36 11.73
N VAL A 57 -15.60 -4.15 12.06
CA VAL A 57 -14.63 -3.40 11.25
C VAL A 57 -13.35 -4.21 11.06
N ALA A 58 -12.80 -4.77 12.14
CA ALA A 58 -11.60 -5.59 12.08
C ALA A 58 -11.81 -6.87 11.25
N TYR A 59 -12.95 -7.54 11.41
CA TYR A 59 -13.30 -8.73 10.61
C TYR A 59 -13.39 -8.38 9.12
N ALA A 60 -14.15 -7.35 8.77
CA ALA A 60 -14.32 -6.90 7.40
C ALA A 60 -12.97 -6.48 6.79
N MET A 61 -12.14 -5.74 7.52
CA MET A 61 -10.82 -5.31 7.06
C MET A 61 -9.90 -6.49 6.76
N ASN A 62 -9.89 -7.53 7.60
CA ASN A 62 -9.09 -8.73 7.39
C ASN A 62 -9.54 -9.50 6.14
N LEU A 63 -10.86 -9.61 5.94
CA LEU A 63 -11.43 -10.21 4.74
C LEU A 63 -11.09 -9.40 3.47
N LEU A 64 -11.20 -8.07 3.54
CA LEU A 64 -10.90 -7.17 2.42
C LEU A 64 -9.41 -7.20 2.05
N VAL A 65 -8.50 -7.17 3.02
CA VAL A 65 -7.05 -7.26 2.75
C VAL A 65 -6.72 -8.55 2.01
N LYS A 66 -7.32 -9.69 2.38
CA LYS A 66 -7.12 -10.97 1.69
C LYS A 66 -7.62 -10.94 0.25
N ARG A 67 -8.82 -10.40 0.03
CA ARG A 67 -9.44 -10.31 -1.31
C ARG A 67 -8.69 -9.35 -2.23
N VAL A 68 -8.36 -8.17 -1.72
CA VAL A 68 -7.64 -7.12 -2.44
C VAL A 68 -6.21 -7.58 -2.76
N GLY A 69 -5.53 -8.24 -1.83
CA GLY A 69 -4.19 -8.79 -2.08
C GLY A 69 -4.17 -9.86 -3.16
N ALA A 70 -5.20 -10.70 -3.23
CA ALA A 70 -5.35 -11.67 -4.31
C ALA A 70 -5.69 -11.01 -5.65
N ALA A 71 -6.53 -9.97 -5.66
CA ALA A 71 -7.01 -9.33 -6.88
C ALA A 71 -6.06 -8.28 -7.49
N LEU A 72 -5.25 -7.60 -6.66
CA LEU A 72 -4.35 -6.52 -7.08
C LEU A 72 -2.90 -6.98 -7.28
N SER A 73 -2.64 -8.30 -7.26
CA SER A 73 -1.33 -8.84 -7.59
C SER A 73 -1.09 -8.76 -9.10
N ALA A 74 -0.81 -7.56 -9.61
CA ALA A 74 -0.25 -7.39 -10.93
C ALA A 74 1.27 -7.60 -10.85
N ALA A 75 1.83 -8.44 -11.74
CA ALA A 75 3.28 -8.54 -11.87
C ALA A 75 3.85 -7.14 -12.17
N PRO A 76 5.01 -6.76 -11.59
CA PRO A 76 5.68 -5.52 -11.97
C PRO A 76 5.77 -5.44 -13.49
N ARG A 77 5.43 -4.27 -14.07
CA ARG A 77 5.64 -4.04 -15.49
C ARG A 77 7.13 -4.18 -15.77
N THR A 78 7.57 -5.31 -16.31
CA THR A 78 8.89 -5.44 -16.89
C THR A 78 8.91 -4.45 -18.04
N ALA A 79 9.73 -3.40 -17.95
CA ALA A 79 10.01 -2.59 -19.13
C ALA A 79 10.51 -3.55 -20.19
N VAL A 80 9.79 -3.66 -21.31
CA VAL A 80 10.32 -4.29 -22.51
C VAL A 80 11.46 -3.39 -22.95
N GLY A 81 12.68 -3.73 -22.50
CA GLY A 81 13.88 -3.09 -22.98
C GLY A 81 13.88 -3.25 -24.49
N GLU A 82 13.88 -2.11 -25.17
CA GLU A 82 13.94 -1.99 -26.60
C GLU A 82 15.07 -2.87 -27.14
N THR A 83 14.70 -3.92 -27.88
CA THR A 83 15.56 -4.50 -28.90
C THR A 83 15.72 -3.44 -29.98
N SER A 84 16.56 -2.43 -29.77
CA SER A 84 17.10 -1.62 -30.86
C SER A 84 18.36 -2.31 -31.33
N GLY A 85 18.20 -3.20 -32.31
CA GLY A 85 19.29 -3.56 -33.17
C GLY A 85 19.79 -2.33 -33.93
N ASP A 86 21.11 -2.30 -34.04
CA ASP A 86 21.87 -1.91 -35.24
C ASP A 86 22.51 -0.51 -35.35
N LEU A 87 23.75 -0.60 -35.84
CA LEU A 87 24.63 0.37 -36.50
C LEU A 87 25.26 1.52 -35.71
N ARG A 88 26.49 1.28 -35.23
CA ARG A 88 27.61 2.20 -35.47
C ARG A 88 28.84 1.42 -35.90
N GLU A 89 29.07 1.42 -37.21
CA GLU A 89 30.41 1.32 -37.78
C GLU A 89 31.33 2.44 -37.24
N VAL A 90 32.63 2.18 -37.45
CA VAL A 90 33.81 3.05 -37.49
C VAL A 90 34.54 3.41 -36.17
N HIS A 91 35.75 2.84 -36.10
CA HIS A 91 37.03 3.44 -35.66
C HIS A 91 37.62 2.95 -34.33
N GLN A 92 38.20 1.73 -34.34
CA GLN A 92 39.66 1.48 -34.30
C GLN A 92 39.95 -0.01 -34.17
#